data_AF-A0A350LW49-F1
#
_entry.id   AF-A0A350LW49-F1
#
_cell.length_a   1.000
_cell.length_b   1.000
_cell.length_c   1.000
_cell.angle_alpha   90.00
_cell.angle_beta   90.00
_cell.angle_gamma   90.00
#
_symmetry.space_group_name_H-M   'P 1'
#
loop_
_entity.id
_entity.type
_entity.pdbx_description
1 polymer ?
#
loop_
_entity_poly.entity_id
_entity_poly.type
_entity_poly.pdbx_seq_one_letter_code
_entity_poly.pdbx_strand_id
1 'polypeptide(L)'
;LQVQAANLAVLAAGFMATGLAIRQLLLFYPERAEARRAAAKFTLVWGAGDAALILAAALLWQAFGTIGIAEIAQAAGAGLPLAAKLAVALLVIAAALKTAAFPLHGWLTEVMEAPTPVSALLHAGIINGGGLLLIRLAEVVQASPGAMAALVMLGGFTAIFGAAVMLTQSAVKTALAWSTVAQMGFMLLQCGLGLWALAMLHIVAHSLYKAHAFLASGGAVRAVLSVRRPGPVAVPGLSAVARSFALALVLYAVVATGFGLIAGPKSAQALALGAILIFGVAYLVAQGLADAAPRALTWHTARASLAAAVAYFGFHVLSGVLWGTHLPVPPAPGPLEWGLIVLALGSFGLVAVAQALFPLWAHHPSTAGLRVHLANGLYLNAVLDRLIGGLKTVKSN
;
A
#
# COMPACT_ATOMS: atom_id res chain seq x y z
N LEU A 1 0.76 22.78 3.18
CA LEU A 1 1.97 22.86 4.04
C LEU A 1 2.96 21.74 3.73
N GLN A 2 2.63 20.46 3.97
CA GLN A 2 3.57 19.34 3.81
C GLN A 2 4.24 19.26 2.42
N VAL A 3 3.45 19.39 1.34
CA VAL A 3 3.96 19.28 -0.04
C VAL A 3 4.95 20.39 -0.41
N GLN A 4 4.76 21.59 0.11
CA GLN A 4 5.59 22.76 -0.18
C GLN A 4 6.70 22.99 0.86
N ALA A 5 6.88 22.07 1.81
CA ALA A 5 7.87 22.23 2.86
C ALA A 5 9.29 22.19 2.29
N ALA A 6 10.05 23.25 2.50
CA ALA A 6 11.47 23.34 2.14
C ALA A 6 12.40 22.87 3.29
N ASN A 7 11.89 22.81 4.51
CA ASN A 7 12.64 22.36 5.70
C ASN A 7 11.80 21.40 6.56
N LEU A 8 12.49 20.67 7.42
CA LEU A 8 11.90 19.63 8.27
C LEU A 8 10.92 20.18 9.30
N ALA A 9 11.11 21.43 9.78
CA ALA A 9 10.22 22.04 10.75
C ALA A 9 8.83 22.31 10.14
N VAL A 10 8.77 22.87 8.93
CA VAL A 10 7.51 23.10 8.20
C VAL A 10 6.85 21.77 7.83
N LEU A 11 7.65 20.75 7.47
CA LEU A 11 7.14 19.42 7.18
C LEU A 11 6.45 18.81 8.42
N ALA A 12 7.12 18.82 9.57
CA ALA A 12 6.59 18.33 10.84
C ALA A 12 5.34 19.11 11.28
N ALA A 13 5.38 20.44 11.21
CA ALA A 13 4.22 21.29 11.50
C ALA A 13 3.02 20.95 10.60
N GLY A 14 3.27 20.68 9.32
CA GLY A 14 2.24 20.23 8.39
C GLY A 14 1.61 18.90 8.77
N PHE A 15 2.39 17.92 9.26
CA PHE A 15 1.86 16.64 9.72
C PHE A 15 1.06 16.74 11.01
N MET A 16 1.53 17.54 11.97
CA MET A 16 0.81 17.81 13.21
C MET A 16 -0.53 18.52 12.94
N ALA A 17 -0.53 19.53 12.06
CA ALA A 17 -1.75 20.24 11.67
C ALA A 17 -2.78 19.30 11.02
N THR A 18 -2.34 18.40 10.14
CA THR A 18 -3.20 17.37 9.58
C THR A 18 -3.74 16.42 10.65
N GLY A 19 -2.92 16.00 11.61
CA GLY A 19 -3.37 15.17 12.73
C GLY A 19 -4.47 15.84 13.54
N LEU A 20 -4.28 17.12 13.91
CA LEU A 20 -5.27 17.89 14.65
C LEU A 20 -6.58 18.08 13.87
N ALA A 21 -6.50 18.36 12.57
CA ALA A 21 -7.68 18.51 11.71
C ALA A 21 -8.44 17.19 11.58
N ILE A 22 -7.74 16.08 11.36
CA ILE A 22 -8.38 14.76 11.22
C ILE A 22 -9.01 14.31 12.54
N ARG A 23 -8.36 14.54 13.67
CA ARG A 23 -8.94 14.24 14.97
C ARG A 23 -10.29 14.94 15.16
N GLN A 24 -10.42 16.20 14.74
CA GLN A 24 -11.70 16.91 14.79
C GLN A 24 -12.75 16.29 13.86
N LEU A 25 -12.36 15.92 12.64
CA LEU A 25 -13.26 15.26 11.69
C LEU A 25 -13.73 13.86 12.15
N LEU A 26 -12.87 13.11 12.83
CA LEU A 26 -13.25 11.83 13.44
C LEU A 26 -14.24 12.01 14.61
N LEU A 27 -14.19 13.15 15.29
CA LEU A 27 -15.10 13.54 16.36
C LEU A 27 -16.32 14.32 15.84
N PHE A 28 -16.73 14.12 14.59
CA PHE A 28 -17.95 14.74 14.05
C PHE A 28 -19.21 14.28 14.80
N TYR A 29 -19.24 13.03 15.26
CA TYR A 29 -20.29 12.43 16.11
C TYR A 29 -19.72 12.07 17.49
N PRO A 30 -19.34 13.06 18.32
CA PRO A 30 -18.57 12.83 19.56
C PRO A 30 -19.34 12.06 20.63
N GLU A 31 -20.67 12.00 20.54
CA GLU A 31 -21.56 11.24 21.42
C GLU A 31 -21.37 9.73 21.28
N ARG A 32 -20.91 9.24 20.12
CA ARG A 32 -20.68 7.81 19.87
C ARG A 32 -19.37 7.33 20.48
N ALA A 33 -19.42 6.19 21.17
CA ALA A 33 -18.25 5.62 21.83
C ALA A 33 -17.18 5.17 20.82
N GLU A 34 -17.62 4.66 19.67
CA GLU A 34 -16.79 4.21 18.56
C GLU A 34 -16.02 5.38 17.93
N ALA A 35 -16.66 6.53 17.73
CA ALA A 35 -16.02 7.74 17.21
C ALA A 35 -14.92 8.24 18.17
N ARG A 36 -15.19 8.25 19.48
CA ARG A 36 -14.18 8.61 20.50
C ARG A 36 -13.01 7.63 20.53
N ARG A 37 -13.28 6.32 20.42
CA ARG A 37 -12.24 5.28 20.37
C ARG A 37 -11.36 5.42 19.13
N ALA A 38 -11.96 5.60 17.95
CA ALA A 38 -11.25 5.81 16.70
C ALA A 38 -10.37 7.07 16.76
N ALA A 39 -10.91 8.19 17.26
CA ALA A 39 -10.16 9.43 17.41
C ALA A 39 -8.99 9.30 18.42
N ALA A 40 -9.18 8.60 19.53
CA ALA A 40 -8.12 8.34 20.51
C ALA A 40 -6.99 7.48 19.92
N LYS A 41 -7.35 6.38 19.26
CA LYS A 41 -6.40 5.51 18.56
C LYS A 41 -5.64 6.25 17.47
N PHE A 42 -6.34 7.03 16.65
CA PHE A 42 -5.72 7.90 15.65
C PHE A 42 -4.74 8.88 16.29
N THR A 43 -5.14 9.59 17.34
CA THR A 43 -4.29 10.59 18.00
C THR A 43 -3.01 9.95 18.56
N LEU A 44 -3.12 8.77 19.18
CA LEU A 44 -1.98 8.07 19.72
C LEU A 44 -1.00 7.61 18.62
N VAL A 45 -1.51 6.94 17.59
CA VAL A 45 -0.66 6.37 16.54
C VAL A 45 -0.08 7.47 15.65
N TRP A 46 -0.90 8.44 15.24
CA TRP A 46 -0.45 9.57 14.43
C TRP A 46 0.53 10.45 15.19
N GLY A 47 0.25 10.72 16.47
CA GLY A 47 1.11 11.50 17.36
C GLY A 47 2.45 10.82 17.63
N ALA A 48 2.49 9.49 17.76
CA ALA A 48 3.75 8.74 17.81
C ALA A 48 4.56 8.91 16.51
N GLY A 49 3.89 8.95 15.35
CA GLY A 49 4.52 9.27 14.07
C GLY A 49 5.06 10.71 14.01
N ASP A 50 4.35 11.69 14.57
CA ASP A 50 4.81 13.08 14.68
C ASP A 50 6.03 13.18 15.61
N ALA A 51 6.03 12.50 16.75
CA ALA A 51 7.16 12.46 17.68
C ALA A 51 8.40 11.81 17.03
N ALA A 52 8.22 10.70 16.30
CA ALA A 52 9.30 10.06 15.55
C ALA A 52 9.88 11.01 14.46
N LEU A 53 9.02 11.75 13.75
CA LEU A 53 9.45 12.73 12.75
C LEU A 53 10.22 13.91 13.38
N ILE A 54 9.77 14.43 14.52
CA ILE A 54 10.46 15.52 15.23
C ILE A 54 11.84 15.05 15.70
N LEU A 55 11.92 13.85 16.28
CA LEU A 55 13.20 13.29 16.73
C LEU A 55 14.13 13.00 15.54
N ALA A 56 13.61 12.49 14.43
CA ALA A 56 14.37 12.33 13.19
C ALA A 56 14.91 13.67 12.70
N ALA A 57 14.10 14.74 12.73
CA ALA A 57 14.53 16.07 12.32
C ALA A 57 15.64 16.64 13.22
N ALA A 58 15.54 16.44 14.54
CA ALA A 58 16.60 16.83 15.48
C ALA A 58 17.91 16.09 15.21
N LEU A 59 17.85 14.78 14.93
CA LEU A 59 19.03 13.98 14.62
C LEU A 59 19.64 14.30 13.25
N LEU A 60 18.84 14.62 12.23
CA LEU A 60 19.35 15.09 10.94
C LEU A 60 20.03 16.46 11.07
N TRP A 61 19.47 17.35 11.88
CA TRP A 61 20.10 18.62 12.20
C TRP A 61 21.42 18.43 12.94
N GLN A 62 21.47 17.52 13.92
CA GLN A 62 22.72 17.18 14.62
C GLN A 62 23.76 16.60 13.65
N ALA A 63 23.35 15.76 12.69
CA ALA A 63 24.25 15.10 11.77
C ALA A 63 24.81 16.02 10.69
N PHE A 64 24.00 16.94 10.16
CA PHE A 64 24.32 17.74 8.97
C PHE A 64 24.38 19.25 9.22
N GLY A 65 24.05 19.72 10.42
CA GLY A 65 24.03 21.14 10.78
C GLY A 65 22.90 21.95 10.15
N THR A 66 21.95 21.31 9.45
CA THR A 66 20.84 21.97 8.74
C THR A 66 19.53 21.20 8.87
N ILE A 67 18.41 21.93 8.74
CA ILE A 67 17.06 21.37 8.65
C ILE A 67 16.46 21.49 7.24
N GLY A 68 17.20 22.07 6.30
CA GLY A 68 16.79 22.23 4.91
C GLY A 68 16.82 20.90 4.17
N ILE A 69 15.72 20.55 3.49
CA ILE A 69 15.57 19.21 2.87
C ILE A 69 16.55 19.04 1.71
N ALA A 70 16.78 20.09 0.91
CA ALA A 70 17.68 20.03 -0.24
C ALA A 70 19.15 19.89 0.19
N GLU A 71 19.54 20.57 1.26
CA GLU A 71 20.89 20.53 1.83
C GLU A 71 21.16 19.17 2.49
N ILE A 72 20.18 18.59 3.19
CA ILE A 72 20.26 17.23 3.73
C ILE A 72 20.42 16.21 2.60
N ALA A 73 19.67 16.36 1.51
CA ALA A 73 19.76 15.48 0.35
C ALA A 73 21.17 15.49 -0.26
N GLN A 74 21.78 16.67 -0.42
CA GLN A 74 23.16 16.80 -0.91
C GLN A 74 24.17 16.19 0.06
N ALA A 75 24.03 16.45 1.36
CA ALA A 75 24.95 15.92 2.39
C ALA A 75 24.89 14.39 2.51
N ALA A 76 23.73 13.77 2.29
CA ALA A 76 23.56 12.33 2.34
C ALA A 76 24.42 11.58 1.30
N GLY A 77 24.79 12.23 0.19
CA GLY A 77 25.65 11.65 -0.84
C GLY A 77 27.07 11.31 -0.36
N ALA A 78 27.56 11.97 0.70
CA ALA A 78 28.85 11.67 1.32
C ALA A 78 28.79 10.50 2.32
N GLY A 79 27.61 9.91 2.53
CA GLY A 79 27.35 8.86 3.50
C GLY A 79 26.63 9.37 4.76
N LEU A 80 26.12 8.42 5.56
CA LEU A 80 25.31 8.72 6.73
C LEU A 80 26.09 8.54 8.04
N PRO A 81 26.30 9.60 8.83
CA PRO A 81 26.73 9.49 10.22
C PRO A 81 25.74 8.65 11.06
N LEU A 82 26.16 8.18 12.25
CA LEU A 82 25.31 7.37 13.13
C LEU A 82 23.98 8.07 13.46
N ALA A 83 24.02 9.37 13.80
CA ALA A 83 22.82 10.15 14.08
C ALA A 83 21.86 10.18 12.88
N ALA A 84 22.36 10.35 11.65
CA ALA A 84 21.55 10.31 10.44
C ALA A 84 20.97 8.90 10.17
N LYS A 85 21.71 7.83 10.43
CA LYS A 85 21.19 6.45 10.31
C LYS A 85 20.01 6.20 11.27
N LEU A 86 20.13 6.66 12.53
CA LEU A 86 19.04 6.59 13.51
C LEU A 86 17.85 7.45 13.10
N ALA A 87 18.11 8.64 12.55
CA ALA A 87 17.06 9.49 12.00
C ALA A 87 16.28 8.81 10.87
N VAL A 88 16.98 8.15 9.94
CA VAL A 88 16.33 7.42 8.84
C VAL A 88 15.48 6.26 9.38
N ALA A 89 15.94 5.53 10.40
CA ALA A 89 15.11 4.51 11.04
C ALA A 89 13.82 5.10 11.63
N LEU A 90 13.90 6.27 12.27
CA LEU A 90 12.73 6.98 12.77
C LEU A 90 11.82 7.52 11.64
N LEU A 91 12.38 7.92 10.49
CA LEU A 91 11.57 8.28 9.31
C LEU A 91 10.78 7.08 8.79
N VAL A 92 11.39 5.88 8.73
CA VAL A 92 10.69 4.65 8.35
C VAL A 92 9.58 4.34 9.34
N ILE A 93 9.83 4.47 10.65
CA ILE A 93 8.79 4.30 11.68
C ILE A 93 7.67 5.34 11.49
N ALA A 94 7.99 6.62 11.33
CA ALA A 94 7.01 7.68 11.11
C ALA A 94 6.15 7.41 9.86
N ALA A 95 6.77 6.98 8.76
CA ALA A 95 6.09 6.63 7.53
C ALA A 95 5.16 5.41 7.72
N ALA A 96 5.63 4.36 8.40
CA ALA A 96 4.84 3.17 8.72
C ALA A 96 3.60 3.50 9.56
N LEU A 97 3.75 4.33 10.59
CA LEU A 97 2.63 4.77 11.43
C LEU A 97 1.62 5.60 10.63
N LYS A 98 2.10 6.51 9.77
CA LYS A 98 1.24 7.37 8.94
C LYS A 98 0.59 6.68 7.74
N THR A 99 1.04 5.48 7.38
CA THR A 99 0.49 4.66 6.28
C THR A 99 -0.38 3.50 6.78
N ALA A 100 -0.67 3.44 8.09
CA ALA A 100 -1.41 2.34 8.70
C ALA A 100 -0.78 0.96 8.40
N ALA A 101 0.56 0.89 8.45
CA ALA A 101 1.28 -0.36 8.30
C ALA A 101 1.04 -1.30 9.49
N PHE A 102 1.31 -2.59 9.29
CA PHE A 102 1.27 -3.57 10.37
C PHE A 102 2.25 -3.19 11.50
N PRO A 103 1.93 -3.40 12.79
CA PRO A 103 0.67 -3.91 13.34
C PRO A 103 -0.35 -2.80 13.66
N LEU A 104 0.00 -1.53 13.48
CA LEU A 104 -0.79 -0.37 13.92
C LEU A 104 -1.72 0.17 12.83
N HIS A 105 -2.32 -0.72 12.04
CA HIS A 105 -3.26 -0.39 10.97
C HIS A 105 -4.65 0.02 11.51
N GLY A 106 -4.93 -0.30 12.77
CA GLY A 106 -6.23 -0.10 13.43
C GLY A 106 -6.74 1.31 13.43
N TRP A 107 -5.85 2.32 13.44
CA TRP A 107 -6.29 3.71 13.38
C TRP A 107 -7.02 4.04 12.08
N LEU A 108 -6.76 3.31 11.00
CA LEU A 108 -7.41 3.50 9.70
C LEU A 108 -8.62 2.58 9.53
N THR A 109 -8.54 1.32 9.97
CA THR A 109 -9.62 0.34 9.73
C THR A 109 -10.86 0.58 10.58
N GLU A 110 -10.76 1.38 11.64
CA GLU A 110 -11.86 1.63 12.59
C GLU A 110 -12.54 3.00 12.44
N VAL A 111 -12.18 3.79 11.43
CA VAL A 111 -12.78 5.12 11.21
C VAL A 111 -14.16 5.07 10.54
N MET A 112 -14.88 3.95 10.68
CA MET A 112 -16.12 3.67 9.96
C MET A 112 -17.29 4.56 10.38
N GLU A 113 -17.19 5.21 11.55
CA GLU A 113 -18.16 6.20 12.04
C GLU A 113 -18.03 7.56 11.35
N ALA A 114 -16.90 7.85 10.71
CA ALA A 114 -16.70 9.12 10.06
C ALA A 114 -17.61 9.26 8.83
N PRO A 115 -18.15 10.47 8.54
CA PRO A 115 -18.92 10.72 7.32
C PRO A 115 -18.18 10.24 6.07
N THR A 116 -18.90 9.74 5.06
CA THR A 116 -18.31 9.18 3.84
C THR A 116 -17.26 10.10 3.18
N PRO A 117 -17.44 11.44 3.12
CA PRO A 117 -16.38 12.34 2.61
C PRO A 117 -15.10 12.34 3.46
N VAL A 118 -15.21 12.24 4.79
CA VAL A 118 -14.06 12.14 5.70
C VAL A 118 -13.34 10.82 5.50
N SER A 119 -14.08 9.71 5.37
CA SER A 119 -13.50 8.41 5.03
C SER A 119 -12.77 8.47 3.68
N ALA A 120 -13.38 9.05 2.65
CA ALA A 120 -12.75 9.22 1.34
C ALA A 120 -11.45 10.03 1.44
N LEU A 121 -11.46 11.16 2.17
CA LEU A 121 -10.27 11.98 2.40
C LEU A 121 -9.16 11.21 3.14
N LEU A 122 -9.51 10.43 4.15
CA LEU A 122 -8.56 9.63 4.91
C LEU A 122 -7.90 8.55 4.05
N HIS A 123 -8.71 7.75 3.36
CA HIS A 123 -8.25 6.58 2.62
C HIS A 123 -7.63 6.91 1.27
N ALA A 124 -7.96 8.07 0.68
CA ALA A 124 -7.44 8.49 -0.61
C ALA A 124 -6.32 9.53 -0.47
N GLY A 125 -6.41 10.46 0.47
CA GLY A 125 -5.48 11.59 0.59
C GLY A 125 -4.51 11.43 1.75
N ILE A 126 -5.01 11.50 2.99
CA ILE A 126 -4.16 11.65 4.20
C ILE A 126 -3.22 10.46 4.39
N ILE A 127 -3.68 9.25 4.06
CA ILE A 127 -2.89 8.03 4.21
C ILE A 127 -1.59 8.03 3.36
N ASN A 128 -1.56 8.79 2.26
CA ASN A 128 -0.38 8.91 1.41
C ASN A 128 0.74 9.73 2.08
N GLY A 129 0.45 10.40 3.20
CA GLY A 129 1.40 11.25 3.89
C GLY A 129 2.72 10.55 4.25
N GLY A 130 2.68 9.28 4.67
CA GLY A 130 3.92 8.55 4.94
C GLY A 130 4.73 8.23 3.69
N GLY A 131 4.09 7.97 2.54
CA GLY A 131 4.78 7.84 1.26
C GLY A 131 5.40 9.16 0.80
N LEU A 132 4.64 10.26 0.91
CA LEU A 132 5.14 11.61 0.62
C LEU A 132 6.36 11.96 1.48
N LEU A 133 6.32 11.64 2.79
CA LEU A 133 7.45 11.85 3.70
C LEU A 133 8.71 11.16 3.18
N LEU A 134 8.61 9.89 2.82
CA LEU A 134 9.76 9.12 2.32
C LEU A 134 10.25 9.67 0.98
N ILE A 135 9.36 10.03 0.05
CA ILE A 135 9.76 10.57 -1.25
C ILE A 135 10.46 11.93 -1.10
N ARG A 136 10.00 12.79 -0.19
CA ARG A 136 10.66 14.09 0.07
C ARG A 136 12.07 13.95 0.66
N LEU A 137 12.35 12.80 1.27
CA LEU A 137 13.63 12.45 1.87
C LEU A 137 14.26 11.23 1.17
N ALA A 138 13.95 11.01 -0.11
CA ALA A 138 14.33 9.80 -0.84
C ALA A 138 15.85 9.58 -0.83
N GLU A 139 16.65 10.63 -1.04
CA GLU A 139 18.12 10.56 -1.05
C GLU A 139 18.69 10.02 0.28
N VAL A 140 18.26 10.60 1.41
CA VAL A 140 18.75 10.19 2.74
C VAL A 140 18.24 8.81 3.13
N VAL A 141 17.01 8.45 2.73
CA VAL A 141 16.46 7.11 2.98
C VAL A 141 17.19 6.05 2.14
N GLN A 142 17.42 6.32 0.86
CA GLN A 142 18.10 5.42 -0.06
C GLN A 142 19.57 5.19 0.30
N ALA A 143 20.23 6.17 0.91
CA ALA A 143 21.58 6.03 1.45
C ALA A 143 21.68 5.02 2.63
N SER A 144 20.57 4.49 3.13
CA SER A 144 20.52 3.48 4.18
C SER A 144 19.94 2.15 3.68
N PRO A 145 20.78 1.16 3.30
CA PRO A 145 20.31 -0.15 2.84
C PRO A 145 19.41 -0.87 3.86
N GLY A 146 19.69 -0.70 5.16
CA GLY A 146 18.86 -1.26 6.23
C GLY A 146 17.45 -0.66 6.27
N ALA A 147 17.30 0.63 5.98
CA ALA A 147 16.00 1.29 5.90
C ALA A 147 15.21 0.83 4.66
N MET A 148 15.89 0.72 3.52
CA MET A 148 15.31 0.19 2.28
C MET A 148 14.81 -1.25 2.48
N ALA A 149 15.63 -2.10 3.10
CA ALA A 149 15.25 -3.47 3.44
C ALA A 149 14.05 -3.53 4.40
N ALA A 150 14.03 -2.68 5.43
CA ALA A 150 12.91 -2.60 6.36
C ALA A 150 11.61 -2.20 5.64
N LEU A 151 11.67 -1.25 4.70
CA LEU A 151 10.53 -0.84 3.89
C LEU A 151 10.03 -1.96 2.97
N VAL A 152 10.92 -2.72 2.34
CA VAL A 152 10.53 -3.90 1.53
C VAL A 152 9.84 -4.95 2.39
N MET A 153 10.43 -5.30 3.53
CA MET A 153 9.90 -6.33 4.43
C MET A 153 8.56 -5.92 5.04
N LEU A 154 8.50 -4.73 5.65
CA LEU A 154 7.29 -4.23 6.30
C LEU A 154 6.19 -3.95 5.28
N GLY A 155 6.53 -3.32 4.15
CA GLY A 155 5.61 -2.99 3.08
C GLY A 155 5.04 -4.23 2.40
N GLY A 156 5.90 -5.17 2.00
CA GLY A 156 5.50 -6.43 1.39
C GLY A 156 4.62 -7.28 2.30
N PHE A 157 4.99 -7.40 3.58
CA PHE A 157 4.18 -8.11 4.56
C PHE A 157 2.81 -7.42 4.77
N THR A 158 2.80 -6.10 4.97
CA THR A 158 1.56 -5.32 5.14
C THR A 158 0.65 -5.45 3.92
N ALA A 159 1.22 -5.46 2.71
CA ALA A 159 0.48 -5.61 1.46
C ALA A 159 -0.25 -6.96 1.39
N ILE A 160 0.46 -8.05 1.64
CA ILE A 160 -0.10 -9.42 1.63
C ILE A 160 -1.12 -9.57 2.77
N PHE A 161 -0.80 -9.11 3.96
CA PHE A 161 -1.68 -9.14 5.12
C PHE A 161 -2.99 -8.40 4.83
N GLY A 162 -2.93 -7.14 4.39
CA GLY A 162 -4.10 -6.34 4.08
C GLY A 162 -4.95 -6.94 2.96
N ALA A 163 -4.33 -7.51 1.93
CA ALA A 163 -5.03 -8.18 0.84
C ALA A 163 -5.75 -9.45 1.32
N ALA A 164 -5.10 -10.27 2.15
CA ALA A 164 -5.70 -11.47 2.72
C ALA A 164 -6.90 -11.14 3.62
N VAL A 165 -6.78 -10.12 4.46
CA VAL A 165 -7.89 -9.67 5.33
C VAL A 165 -9.03 -9.09 4.48
N MET A 166 -8.74 -8.28 3.48
CA MET A 166 -9.75 -7.69 2.58
C MET A 166 -10.69 -8.75 1.99
N LEU A 167 -10.16 -9.89 1.55
CA LEU A 167 -10.95 -10.98 0.93
C LEU A 167 -11.99 -11.59 1.87
N THR A 168 -11.82 -11.40 3.18
CA THR A 168 -12.70 -11.97 4.21
C THR A 168 -13.80 -10.99 4.67
N GLN A 169 -13.73 -9.72 4.24
CA GLN A 169 -14.64 -8.67 4.67
C GLN A 169 -15.97 -8.73 3.92
N SER A 170 -17.08 -8.75 4.65
CA SER A 170 -18.43 -8.74 4.06
C SER A 170 -18.93 -7.34 3.68
N ALA A 171 -18.48 -6.31 4.41
CA ALA A 171 -18.88 -4.93 4.18
C ALA A 171 -17.95 -4.24 3.17
N VAL A 172 -18.53 -3.62 2.13
CA VAL A 172 -17.78 -2.94 1.06
C VAL A 172 -16.83 -1.88 1.62
N LYS A 173 -17.28 -1.03 2.56
CA LYS A 173 -16.43 0.01 3.18
C LYS A 173 -15.25 -0.59 3.94
N THR A 174 -15.47 -1.67 4.68
CA THR A 174 -14.41 -2.36 5.43
C THR A 174 -13.41 -3.03 4.49
N ALA A 175 -13.88 -3.71 3.44
CA ALA A 175 -13.02 -4.23 2.38
C ALA A 175 -12.21 -3.11 1.69
N LEU A 176 -12.81 -1.95 1.45
CA LEU A 176 -12.13 -0.78 0.89
C LEU A 176 -11.06 -0.21 1.84
N ALA A 177 -11.29 -0.22 3.15
CA ALA A 177 -10.28 0.18 4.14
C ALA A 177 -9.09 -0.79 4.16
N TRP A 178 -9.34 -2.09 4.15
CA TRP A 178 -8.28 -3.11 4.12
C TRP A 178 -7.48 -3.12 2.82
N SER A 179 -8.12 -2.86 1.67
CA SER A 179 -7.35 -2.62 0.44
C SER A 179 -6.51 -1.35 0.53
N THR A 180 -6.90 -0.33 1.30
CA THR A 180 -6.00 0.81 1.51
C THR A 180 -4.77 0.40 2.31
N VAL A 181 -4.92 -0.40 3.38
CA VAL A 181 -3.76 -0.97 4.11
C VAL A 181 -2.85 -1.76 3.16
N ALA A 182 -3.43 -2.59 2.30
CA ALA A 182 -2.68 -3.38 1.33
C ALA A 182 -1.91 -2.50 0.32
N GLN A 183 -2.56 -1.48 -0.24
CA GLN A 183 -1.95 -0.57 -1.22
C GLN A 183 -0.86 0.30 -0.60
N MET A 184 -1.05 0.77 0.63
CA MET A 184 -0.01 1.53 1.33
C MET A 184 1.19 0.66 1.70
N GLY A 185 0.98 -0.59 2.10
CA GLY A 185 2.07 -1.57 2.21
C GLY A 185 2.81 -1.74 0.88
N PHE A 186 2.09 -1.85 -0.24
CA PHE A 186 2.69 -1.96 -1.56
C PHE A 186 3.45 -0.69 -1.98
N MET A 187 2.97 0.50 -1.60
CA MET A 187 3.70 1.76 -1.79
C MET A 187 4.98 1.81 -0.96
N LEU A 188 4.97 1.36 0.30
CA LEU A 188 6.19 1.26 1.12
C LEU A 188 7.20 0.27 0.49
N LEU A 189 6.73 -0.85 -0.06
CA LEU A 189 7.56 -1.78 -0.83
C LEU A 189 8.22 -1.08 -2.03
N GLN A 190 7.47 -0.26 -2.78
CA GLN A 190 8.02 0.51 -3.91
C GLN A 190 9.11 1.48 -3.47
N CYS A 191 8.89 2.21 -2.36
CA CYS A 191 9.90 3.07 -1.75
C CYS A 191 11.14 2.26 -1.34
N GLY A 192 10.96 1.10 -0.69
CA GLY A 192 12.06 0.22 -0.29
C GLY A 192 12.83 -0.42 -1.46
N LEU A 193 12.22 -0.53 -2.64
CA LEU A 193 12.88 -0.94 -3.88
C LEU A 193 13.58 0.23 -4.60
N GLY A 194 13.52 1.46 -4.05
CA GLY A 194 14.07 2.67 -4.68
C GLY A 194 13.28 3.17 -5.88
N LEU A 195 12.05 2.67 -6.08
CA LEU A 195 11.19 3.02 -7.22
C LEU A 195 10.38 4.28 -6.92
N TRP A 196 11.05 5.38 -6.55
CA TRP A 196 10.42 6.60 -6.03
C TRP A 196 9.43 7.26 -6.99
N ALA A 197 9.76 7.32 -8.28
CA ALA A 197 8.85 7.86 -9.30
C ALA A 197 7.58 7.00 -9.45
N LEU A 198 7.71 5.67 -9.32
CA LEU A 198 6.55 4.77 -9.31
C LEU A 198 5.74 4.89 -8.02
N ALA A 199 6.38 5.11 -6.87
CA ALA A 199 5.69 5.40 -5.62
C ALA A 199 4.90 6.72 -5.71
N MET A 200 5.43 7.75 -6.39
CA MET A 200 4.69 8.98 -6.66
C MET A 200 3.49 8.74 -7.57
N LEU A 201 3.68 7.99 -8.64
CA LEU A 201 2.58 7.56 -9.52
C LEU A 201 1.52 6.77 -8.73
N HIS A 202 1.93 5.88 -7.83
CA HIS A 202 1.04 5.14 -6.94
C HIS A 202 0.19 6.11 -6.11
N ILE A 203 0.80 7.08 -5.42
CA ILE A 203 0.07 8.07 -4.61
C ILE A 203 -1.02 8.76 -5.43
N VAL A 204 -0.71 9.20 -6.65
CA VAL A 204 -1.68 9.86 -7.53
C VAL A 204 -2.80 8.90 -7.94
N ALA A 205 -2.45 7.72 -8.46
CA ALA A 205 -3.41 6.73 -8.93
C ALA A 205 -4.33 6.25 -7.79
N HIS A 206 -3.76 5.95 -6.63
CA HIS A 206 -4.48 5.55 -5.42
C HIS A 206 -5.43 6.64 -4.94
N SER A 207 -4.99 7.90 -4.92
CA SER A 207 -5.85 9.03 -4.53
C SER A 207 -7.11 9.12 -5.40
N LEU A 208 -6.94 9.04 -6.72
CA LEU A 208 -8.07 9.12 -7.65
C LEU A 208 -8.99 7.90 -7.54
N TYR A 209 -8.42 6.70 -7.57
CA TYR A 209 -9.19 5.46 -7.51
C TYR A 209 -9.92 5.29 -6.17
N LYS A 210 -9.27 5.57 -5.03
CA LYS A 210 -9.91 5.41 -3.72
C LYS A 210 -10.96 6.46 -3.44
N ALA A 211 -10.74 7.71 -3.83
CA ALA A 211 -11.77 8.73 -3.71
C ALA A 211 -13.03 8.30 -4.48
N HIS A 212 -12.86 7.85 -5.73
CA HIS A 212 -13.96 7.31 -6.52
C HIS A 212 -14.63 6.09 -5.86
N ALA A 213 -13.86 5.08 -5.44
CA ALA A 213 -14.40 3.84 -4.88
C ALA A 213 -15.19 4.07 -3.58
N PHE A 214 -14.72 4.95 -2.69
CA PHE A 214 -15.44 5.29 -1.45
C PHE A 214 -16.73 6.07 -1.74
N LEU A 215 -16.68 7.06 -2.65
CA LEU A 215 -17.86 7.85 -3.02
C LEU A 215 -18.90 7.03 -3.81
N ALA A 216 -18.46 6.07 -4.63
CA ALA A 216 -19.32 5.20 -5.42
C ALA A 216 -19.82 3.95 -4.66
N SER A 217 -19.31 3.68 -3.44
CA SER A 217 -19.59 2.46 -2.68
C SER A 217 -21.09 2.19 -2.45
N GLY A 218 -21.92 3.24 -2.32
CA GLY A 218 -23.37 3.12 -2.20
C GLY A 218 -24.07 2.58 -3.46
N GLY A 219 -23.53 2.87 -4.65
CA GLY A 219 -24.04 2.36 -5.93
C GLY A 219 -23.70 0.88 -6.15
N ALA A 220 -22.53 0.43 -5.70
CA ALA A 220 -22.10 -0.96 -5.82
C ALA A 220 -23.06 -1.93 -5.11
N VAL A 221 -23.55 -1.56 -3.92
CA VAL A 221 -24.54 -2.36 -3.18
C VAL A 221 -25.84 -2.51 -3.96
N ARG A 222 -26.34 -1.41 -4.56
CA ARG A 222 -27.56 -1.44 -5.39
C ARG A 222 -27.39 -2.35 -6.62
N ALA A 223 -26.21 -2.33 -7.25
CA ALA A 223 -25.91 -3.17 -8.41
C ALA A 223 -25.87 -4.66 -8.06
N VAL A 224 -25.28 -5.04 -6.92
CA VAL A 224 -25.29 -6.44 -6.47
C VAL A 224 -26.71 -6.92 -6.18
N LEU A 225 -27.54 -6.09 -5.53
CA LEU A 225 -28.92 -6.42 -5.22
C LEU A 225 -29.84 -6.52 -6.45
N SER A 226 -29.48 -5.89 -7.58
CA SER A 226 -30.27 -5.97 -8.81
C SER A 226 -30.02 -7.25 -9.62
N VAL A 227 -28.96 -8.00 -9.31
CA VAL A 227 -28.66 -9.31 -9.94
C VAL A 227 -29.52 -10.40 -9.30
N ARG A 228 -30.65 -10.72 -9.94
CA ARG A 228 -31.63 -11.72 -9.42
C ARG A 228 -31.14 -13.16 -9.43
N ARG A 229 -30.22 -13.51 -10.34
CA ARG A 229 -29.63 -14.86 -10.46
C ARG A 229 -28.18 -14.73 -10.95
N PRO A 230 -27.18 -14.83 -10.07
CA PRO A 230 -25.79 -14.95 -10.50
C PRO A 230 -25.66 -16.20 -11.38
N GLY A 231 -25.07 -16.06 -12.57
CA GLY A 231 -24.75 -17.23 -13.41
C GLY A 231 -23.70 -18.14 -12.74
N PRO A 232 -23.46 -19.34 -13.29
CA PRO A 232 -22.42 -20.23 -12.78
C PRO A 232 -21.06 -19.53 -12.81
N VAL A 233 -20.30 -19.63 -11.72
CA VAL A 233 -18.93 -19.10 -11.64
C VAL A 233 -17.98 -20.14 -12.22
N ALA A 234 -17.29 -19.79 -13.30
CA ALA A 234 -16.27 -20.66 -13.87
C ALA A 234 -15.08 -20.76 -12.90
N VAL A 235 -14.79 -21.98 -12.42
CA VAL A 235 -13.67 -22.26 -11.54
C VAL A 235 -12.53 -22.84 -12.37
N PRO A 236 -11.38 -22.15 -12.49
CA PRO A 236 -10.24 -22.68 -13.24
C PRO A 236 -9.58 -23.84 -12.49
N GLY A 237 -9.27 -24.92 -13.20
CA GLY A 237 -8.45 -26.01 -12.67
C GLY A 237 -6.97 -25.62 -12.55
N LEU A 238 -6.17 -26.46 -11.89
CA LEU A 238 -4.74 -26.22 -11.66
C LEU A 238 -3.95 -25.98 -12.95
N SER A 239 -4.25 -26.76 -14.01
CA SER A 239 -3.60 -26.63 -15.31
C SER A 239 -3.94 -25.30 -16.01
N ALA A 240 -5.19 -24.83 -15.89
CA ALA A 240 -5.62 -23.54 -16.44
C ALA A 240 -4.94 -22.37 -15.72
N VAL A 241 -4.83 -22.44 -14.38
CA VAL A 241 -4.09 -21.46 -13.58
C VAL A 241 -2.61 -21.45 -13.95
N ALA A 242 -1.95 -22.61 -14.04
CA ALA A 242 -0.54 -22.67 -14.44
C ALA A 242 -0.30 -22.06 -15.83
N ARG A 243 -1.16 -22.40 -16.81
CA ARG A 243 -1.10 -21.82 -18.17
C ARG A 243 -1.34 -20.32 -18.18
N SER A 244 -2.26 -19.80 -17.35
CA SER A 244 -2.56 -18.37 -17.32
C SER A 244 -1.41 -17.54 -16.74
N PHE A 245 -0.75 -18.04 -15.69
CA PHE A 245 0.45 -17.41 -15.13
C PHE A 245 1.62 -17.42 -16.12
N ALA A 246 1.84 -18.54 -16.81
CA ALA A 246 2.86 -18.62 -17.85
C ALA A 246 2.56 -17.62 -19.00
N LEU A 247 1.32 -17.59 -19.48
CA LEU A 247 0.90 -16.65 -20.53
C LEU A 247 1.04 -15.18 -20.09
N ALA A 248 0.68 -14.88 -18.84
CA ALA A 248 0.83 -13.54 -18.28
C ALA A 248 2.31 -13.12 -18.20
N LEU A 249 3.21 -14.01 -17.78
CA LEU A 249 4.65 -13.73 -17.76
C LEU A 249 5.23 -13.55 -19.16
N VAL A 250 4.80 -14.33 -20.15
CA VAL A 250 5.20 -14.15 -21.55
C VAL A 250 4.70 -12.81 -22.08
N LEU A 251 3.42 -12.49 -21.87
CA LEU A 251 2.85 -11.19 -22.26
C LEU A 251 3.63 -10.04 -21.60
N TYR A 252 3.93 -10.16 -20.32
CA TYR A 252 4.74 -9.20 -19.59
C TYR A 252 6.12 -9.03 -20.20
N ALA A 253 6.83 -10.12 -20.49
CA ALA A 253 8.16 -10.08 -21.08
C ALA A 253 8.15 -9.41 -22.47
N VAL A 254 7.15 -9.70 -23.31
CA VAL A 254 6.98 -9.09 -24.63
C VAL A 254 6.77 -7.58 -24.51
N VAL A 255 5.82 -7.16 -23.66
CA VAL A 255 5.52 -5.72 -23.47
C VAL A 255 6.71 -5.00 -22.84
N ALA A 256 7.35 -5.61 -21.82
CA ALA A 256 8.54 -5.06 -21.17
C ALA A 256 9.68 -4.85 -22.16
N THR A 257 9.94 -5.84 -23.04
CA THR A 257 10.98 -5.76 -24.07
C THR A 257 10.63 -4.67 -25.09
N GLY A 258 9.39 -4.61 -25.56
CA GLY A 258 8.95 -3.57 -26.50
C GLY A 258 9.14 -2.16 -25.95
N PHE A 259 8.74 -1.92 -24.69
CA PHE A 259 9.00 -0.64 -24.03
C PHE A 259 10.49 -0.42 -23.73
N GLY A 260 11.24 -1.47 -23.45
CA GLY A 260 12.69 -1.41 -23.25
C GLY A 260 13.45 -0.93 -24.49
N LEU A 261 12.99 -1.32 -25.67
CA LEU A 261 13.55 -0.87 -26.96
C LEU A 261 13.22 0.59 -27.26
N ILE A 262 12.09 1.11 -26.78
CA ILE A 262 11.62 2.47 -27.07
C ILE A 262 12.14 3.47 -26.02
N ALA A 263 12.06 3.11 -24.74
CA ALA A 263 12.29 4.00 -23.60
C ALA A 263 13.50 3.59 -22.74
N GLY A 264 14.30 2.63 -23.20
CA GLY A 264 15.49 2.13 -22.52
C GLY A 264 15.24 1.02 -21.49
N PRO A 265 16.31 0.32 -21.07
CA PRO A 265 16.20 -0.80 -20.14
C PRO A 265 15.67 -0.36 -18.78
N LYS A 266 14.90 -1.24 -18.14
CA LYS A 266 14.35 -1.04 -16.80
C LYS A 266 15.23 -1.72 -15.75
N SER A 267 15.29 -1.15 -14.54
CA SER A 267 15.99 -1.78 -13.43
C SER A 267 15.35 -3.12 -13.05
N ALA A 268 16.14 -4.01 -12.44
CA ALA A 268 15.65 -5.31 -11.96
C ALA A 268 14.49 -5.15 -10.96
N GLN A 269 14.57 -4.13 -10.09
CA GLN A 269 13.51 -3.79 -9.15
C GLN A 269 12.19 -3.43 -9.86
N ALA A 270 12.28 -2.64 -10.92
CA ALA A 270 11.08 -2.23 -11.65
C ALA A 270 10.48 -3.39 -12.45
N LEU A 271 11.32 -4.27 -12.99
CA LEU A 271 10.86 -5.51 -13.63
C LEU A 271 10.18 -6.44 -12.62
N ALA A 272 10.75 -6.59 -11.42
CA ALA A 272 10.17 -7.38 -10.35
C ALA A 272 8.80 -6.84 -9.91
N LEU A 273 8.68 -5.52 -9.72
CA LEU A 273 7.40 -4.88 -9.38
C LEU A 273 6.35 -5.09 -10.48
N GLY A 274 6.75 -4.98 -11.75
CA GLY A 274 5.88 -5.23 -12.89
C GLY A 274 5.41 -6.68 -12.97
N ALA A 275 6.28 -7.64 -12.65
CA ALA A 275 5.90 -9.06 -12.56
C ALA A 275 4.90 -9.30 -11.41
N ILE A 276 5.05 -8.64 -10.25
CA ILE A 276 4.05 -8.74 -9.17
C ILE A 276 2.68 -8.25 -9.65
N LEU A 277 2.64 -7.15 -10.40
CA LEU A 277 1.39 -6.61 -10.96
C LEU A 277 0.78 -7.53 -12.02
N ILE A 278 1.60 -8.19 -12.85
CA ILE A 278 1.08 -9.12 -13.86
C ILE A 278 0.46 -10.38 -13.24
N PHE A 279 0.86 -10.80 -12.04
CA PHE A 279 0.17 -11.89 -11.34
C PHE A 279 -1.30 -11.57 -11.06
N GLY A 280 -1.65 -10.29 -10.83
CA GLY A 280 -3.04 -9.86 -10.74
C GLY A 280 -3.79 -10.00 -12.07
N VAL A 281 -3.12 -9.71 -13.19
CA VAL A 281 -3.67 -9.88 -14.55
C VAL A 281 -3.81 -11.37 -14.92
N ALA A 282 -2.91 -12.23 -14.45
CA ALA A 282 -2.95 -13.67 -14.66
C ALA A 282 -4.25 -14.32 -14.17
N TYR A 283 -4.88 -13.74 -13.13
CA TYR A 283 -6.19 -14.18 -12.64
C TYR A 283 -7.32 -13.88 -13.65
N LEU A 284 -7.31 -12.71 -14.31
CA LEU A 284 -8.27 -12.38 -15.38
C LEU A 284 -8.11 -13.33 -16.57
N VAL A 285 -6.87 -13.64 -16.94
CA VAL A 285 -6.56 -14.63 -17.98
C VAL A 285 -7.05 -16.02 -17.57
N ALA A 286 -6.86 -16.42 -16.31
CA ALA A 286 -7.32 -17.72 -15.79
C ALA A 286 -8.84 -17.90 -15.94
N GLN A 287 -9.61 -16.86 -15.62
CA GLN A 287 -11.07 -16.89 -15.78
C GLN A 287 -11.50 -17.03 -17.24
N GLY A 288 -10.80 -16.36 -18.16
CA GLY A 288 -11.07 -16.48 -19.60
C GLY A 288 -10.66 -17.82 -20.20
N LEU A 289 -9.75 -18.56 -19.56
CA LEU A 289 -9.27 -19.88 -19.98
C LEU A 289 -9.95 -21.05 -19.24
N ALA A 290 -10.90 -20.78 -18.34
CA ALA A 290 -11.64 -21.83 -17.67
C ALA A 290 -12.49 -22.63 -18.69
N ASP A 291 -12.59 -23.95 -18.52
CA ASP A 291 -13.17 -24.85 -19.53
C ASP A 291 -14.62 -24.51 -19.92
N ALA A 292 -15.38 -23.90 -19.00
CA ALA A 292 -16.76 -23.46 -19.23
C ALA A 292 -16.88 -22.01 -19.75
N ALA A 293 -15.77 -21.31 -19.99
CA ALA A 293 -15.77 -19.90 -20.39
C ALA A 293 -16.17 -19.73 -21.87
N PRO A 294 -17.15 -18.84 -22.19
CA PRO A 294 -17.45 -18.50 -23.57
C PRO A 294 -16.25 -17.85 -24.27
N ARG A 295 -16.03 -18.11 -25.56
CA ARG A 295 -14.94 -17.50 -26.36
C ARG A 295 -14.91 -15.97 -26.27
N ALA A 296 -16.08 -15.34 -26.15
CA ALA A 296 -16.20 -13.90 -25.95
C ALA A 296 -15.51 -13.45 -24.65
N LEU A 297 -15.71 -14.18 -23.55
CA LEU A 297 -15.08 -13.88 -22.26
C LEU A 297 -13.55 -13.97 -22.36
N THR A 298 -13.03 -15.01 -23.02
CA THR A 298 -11.59 -15.16 -23.29
C THR A 298 -11.02 -13.95 -24.05
N TRP A 299 -11.71 -13.48 -25.10
CA TRP A 299 -11.29 -12.30 -25.85
C TRP A 299 -11.37 -11.00 -25.05
N HIS A 300 -12.36 -10.86 -24.17
CA HIS A 300 -12.48 -9.70 -23.30
C HIS A 300 -11.37 -9.66 -22.24
N THR A 301 -11.11 -10.79 -21.57
CA THR A 301 -10.05 -10.86 -20.55
C THR A 301 -8.66 -10.72 -21.15
N ALA A 302 -8.41 -11.28 -22.34
CA ALA A 302 -7.14 -11.12 -23.05
C ALA A 302 -6.88 -9.66 -23.45
N ARG A 303 -7.87 -8.97 -24.04
CA ARG A 303 -7.74 -7.54 -24.40
C ARG A 303 -7.56 -6.66 -23.17
N ALA A 304 -8.31 -6.92 -22.10
CA ALA A 304 -8.14 -6.20 -20.84
C ALA A 304 -6.75 -6.41 -20.23
N SER A 305 -6.22 -7.63 -20.31
CA SER A 305 -4.88 -7.98 -19.83
C SER A 305 -3.77 -7.28 -20.60
N LEU A 306 -3.87 -7.27 -21.94
CA LEU A 306 -2.95 -6.54 -22.81
C LEU A 306 -3.02 -5.03 -22.53
N ALA A 307 -4.23 -4.47 -22.44
CA ALA A 307 -4.42 -3.05 -22.15
C ALA A 307 -3.83 -2.67 -20.78
N ALA A 308 -4.03 -3.50 -19.75
CA ALA A 308 -3.44 -3.28 -18.43
C ALA A 308 -1.91 -3.32 -18.45
N ALA A 309 -1.33 -4.30 -19.17
CA ALA A 309 0.12 -4.41 -19.32
C ALA A 309 0.72 -3.19 -20.05
N VAL A 310 0.14 -2.79 -21.19
CA VAL A 310 0.58 -1.61 -21.96
C VAL A 310 0.42 -0.33 -21.14
N ALA A 311 -0.72 -0.16 -20.46
CA ALA A 311 -0.95 1.00 -19.60
C ALA A 311 0.07 1.07 -18.46
N TYR A 312 0.39 -0.05 -17.82
CA TYR A 312 1.39 -0.10 -16.74
C TYR A 312 2.75 0.43 -17.22
N PHE A 313 3.27 -0.09 -18.34
CA PHE A 313 4.55 0.38 -18.87
C PHE A 313 4.48 1.81 -19.39
N GLY A 314 3.37 2.21 -20.00
CA GLY A 314 3.13 3.60 -20.42
C GLY A 314 3.17 4.58 -19.25
N PHE A 315 2.49 4.27 -18.14
CA PHE A 315 2.54 5.07 -16.92
C PHE A 315 3.92 5.07 -16.27
N HIS A 316 4.66 3.96 -16.36
CA HIS A 316 6.02 3.92 -15.86
C HIS A 316 6.93 4.87 -16.65
N VAL A 317 6.83 4.91 -17.98
CA VAL A 317 7.54 5.91 -18.81
C VAL A 317 7.12 7.32 -18.41
N LEU A 318 5.80 7.58 -18.31
CA LEU A 318 5.29 8.90 -17.90
C LEU A 318 5.83 9.33 -16.54
N SER A 319 5.87 8.42 -15.55
CA SER A 319 6.42 8.74 -14.22
C SER A 319 7.90 9.11 -14.26
N GLY A 320 8.68 8.47 -15.14
CA GLY A 320 10.08 8.79 -15.35
C GLY A 320 10.26 10.18 -15.99
N VAL A 321 9.41 10.53 -16.95
CA VAL A 321 9.41 11.86 -17.58
C VAL A 321 9.04 12.96 -16.58
N LEU A 322 8.04 12.73 -15.72
CA LEU A 322 7.53 13.73 -14.79
C LEU A 322 8.42 13.94 -13.56
N TRP A 323 8.98 12.87 -12.99
CA TRP A 323 9.67 12.93 -11.69
C TRP A 323 11.07 12.33 -11.68
N GLY A 324 11.49 11.62 -12.73
CA GLY A 324 12.74 10.87 -12.74
C GLY A 324 13.99 11.73 -12.59
N THR A 325 13.97 12.98 -13.05
CA THR A 325 15.10 13.93 -12.90
C THR A 325 15.22 14.53 -11.50
N HIS A 326 14.18 14.39 -10.67
CA HIS A 326 14.11 15.00 -9.34
C HIS A 326 14.20 13.99 -8.20
N LEU A 327 14.27 12.70 -8.52
CA LEU A 327 14.29 11.61 -7.56
C LEU A 327 15.48 10.70 -7.85
N PRO A 328 16.08 10.08 -6.82
CA PRO A 328 17.21 9.20 -7.02
C PRO A 328 16.80 7.99 -7.85
N VAL A 329 17.75 7.53 -8.68
CA VAL A 329 17.60 6.33 -9.49
C VAL A 329 17.75 5.10 -8.59
N PRO A 330 16.99 4.01 -8.81
CA PRO A 330 17.17 2.78 -8.05
C PRO A 330 18.64 2.30 -8.08
N PRO A 331 19.23 1.93 -6.94
CA PRO A 331 20.61 1.48 -6.92
C PRO A 331 20.76 0.12 -7.61
N ALA A 332 21.96 -0.21 -8.08
CA ALA A 332 22.22 -1.57 -8.56
C ALA A 332 21.98 -2.57 -7.42
N PRO A 333 21.16 -3.62 -7.60
CA PRO A 333 20.85 -4.54 -6.50
C PRO A 333 22.09 -5.32 -6.06
N GLY A 334 22.44 -5.20 -4.77
CA GLY A 334 23.41 -6.07 -4.12
C GLY A 334 22.78 -7.39 -3.66
N PRO A 335 23.51 -8.22 -2.91
CA PRO A 335 23.01 -9.52 -2.44
C PRO A 335 21.74 -9.42 -1.59
N LEU A 336 21.67 -8.42 -0.71
CA LEU A 336 20.50 -8.18 0.14
C LEU A 336 19.29 -7.79 -0.72
N GLU A 337 19.48 -6.84 -1.64
CA GLU A 337 18.41 -6.36 -2.52
C GLU A 337 17.90 -7.48 -3.44
N TRP A 338 18.79 -8.32 -3.98
CA TRP A 338 18.39 -9.51 -4.73
C TRP A 338 17.59 -10.50 -3.88
N GLY A 339 18.04 -10.77 -2.65
CA GLY A 339 17.30 -11.59 -1.70
C GLY A 339 15.89 -11.06 -1.44
N LEU A 340 15.75 -9.75 -1.28
CA LEU A 340 14.47 -9.08 -1.08
C LEU A 340 13.57 -9.10 -2.32
N ILE A 341 14.15 -8.92 -3.52
CA ILE A 341 13.42 -9.04 -4.80
C ILE A 341 12.86 -10.45 -4.96
N VAL A 342 13.69 -11.48 -4.73
CA VAL A 342 13.29 -12.88 -4.85
C VAL A 342 12.23 -13.22 -3.81
N LEU A 343 12.41 -12.77 -2.56
CA LEU A 343 11.43 -12.95 -1.50
C LEU A 343 10.08 -12.33 -1.88
N ALA A 344 10.08 -11.08 -2.35
CA ALA A 344 8.86 -10.39 -2.76
C ALA A 344 8.18 -11.10 -3.94
N LEU A 345 8.92 -11.46 -4.99
CA LEU A 345 8.38 -12.20 -6.13
C LEU A 345 7.80 -13.56 -5.70
N GLY A 346 8.53 -14.30 -4.87
CA GLY A 346 8.11 -15.60 -4.35
C GLY A 346 6.85 -15.49 -3.48
N SER A 347 6.81 -14.52 -2.56
CA SER A 347 5.67 -14.34 -1.66
C SER A 347 4.41 -13.88 -2.40
N PHE A 348 4.52 -12.87 -3.27
CA PHE A 348 3.38 -12.39 -4.05
C PHE A 348 2.93 -13.41 -5.10
N GLY A 349 3.87 -14.11 -5.74
CA GLY A 349 3.55 -15.20 -6.67
C GLY A 349 2.81 -16.35 -5.99
N LEU A 350 3.28 -16.79 -4.81
CA LEU A 350 2.62 -17.83 -4.02
C LEU A 350 1.20 -17.40 -3.63
N VAL A 351 1.04 -16.18 -3.12
CA VAL A 351 -0.28 -15.65 -2.74
C VAL A 351 -1.21 -15.54 -3.93
N ALA A 352 -0.71 -15.09 -5.09
CA ALA A 352 -1.52 -14.97 -6.30
C ALA A 352 -1.98 -16.34 -6.82
N VAL A 353 -1.12 -17.36 -6.80
CA VAL A 353 -1.48 -18.74 -7.16
C VAL A 353 -2.48 -19.31 -6.14
N ALA A 354 -2.23 -19.13 -4.84
CA ALA A 354 -3.15 -19.56 -3.79
C ALA A 354 -4.54 -18.92 -3.96
N GLN A 355 -4.58 -17.61 -4.26
CA GLN A 355 -5.82 -16.87 -4.53
C GLN A 355 -6.53 -17.38 -5.80
N ALA A 356 -5.79 -17.66 -6.88
CA ALA A 356 -6.37 -18.20 -8.11
C ALA A 356 -6.96 -19.60 -7.92
N LEU A 357 -6.34 -20.42 -7.07
CA LEU A 357 -6.82 -21.76 -6.72
C LEU A 357 -7.85 -21.76 -5.60
N PHE A 358 -8.07 -20.63 -4.91
CA PHE A 358 -8.94 -20.54 -3.72
C PHE A 358 -10.30 -21.24 -3.87
N PRO A 359 -11.03 -21.11 -5.00
CA PRO A 359 -12.32 -21.80 -5.16
C PRO A 359 -12.25 -23.32 -5.03
N LEU A 360 -11.10 -23.95 -5.31
CA LEU A 360 -10.92 -25.40 -5.24
C LEU A 360 -10.80 -25.92 -3.79
N TRP A 361 -10.35 -25.08 -2.85
CA TRP A 361 -10.09 -25.47 -1.46
C TRP A 361 -10.85 -24.61 -0.44
N ALA A 362 -11.70 -23.69 -0.91
CA ALA A 362 -12.50 -22.80 -0.06
C ALA A 362 -13.41 -23.53 0.94
N HIS A 363 -13.82 -24.77 0.64
CA HIS A 363 -14.70 -25.58 1.49
C HIS A 363 -13.97 -26.38 2.58
N HIS A 364 -12.63 -26.39 2.59
CA HIS A 364 -11.87 -27.17 3.56
C HIS A 364 -12.02 -26.58 4.99
N PRO A 365 -12.19 -27.39 6.06
CA PRO A 365 -12.44 -26.86 7.41
C PRO A 365 -11.39 -25.86 7.93
N SER A 366 -10.12 -26.03 7.53
CA SER A 366 -9.05 -25.09 7.91
C SER A 366 -9.22 -23.69 7.31
N THR A 367 -9.85 -23.54 6.14
CA THR A 367 -10.10 -22.22 5.55
C THR A 367 -11.19 -21.47 6.31
N ALA A 368 -12.19 -22.20 6.83
CA ALA A 368 -13.22 -21.63 7.68
C ALA A 368 -12.61 -21.07 8.98
N GLY A 369 -11.71 -21.82 9.61
CA GLY A 369 -10.95 -21.35 10.77
C GLY A 369 -10.07 -20.15 10.46
N LEU A 370 -9.26 -20.22 9.39
CA LEU A 370 -8.39 -19.13 8.97
C LEU A 370 -9.17 -17.84 8.66
N ARG A 371 -10.34 -17.98 8.02
CA ARG A 371 -11.24 -16.86 7.71
C ARG A 371 -11.65 -16.09 8.97
N VAL A 372 -11.91 -16.76 10.09
CA VAL A 372 -12.28 -16.10 11.35
C VAL A 372 -11.13 -15.20 11.84
N HIS A 373 -9.90 -15.72 11.83
CA HIS A 373 -8.74 -14.94 12.27
C HIS A 373 -8.41 -13.79 11.32
N LEU A 374 -8.50 -14.02 10.00
CA LEU A 374 -8.28 -12.99 8.99
C LEU A 374 -9.36 -11.92 9.03
N ALA A 375 -10.64 -12.29 9.17
CA ALA A 375 -11.74 -11.32 9.25
C ALA A 375 -11.57 -10.32 10.40
N ASN A 376 -10.92 -10.75 11.48
CA ASN A 376 -10.61 -9.93 12.65
C ASN A 376 -9.22 -9.24 12.59
N GLY A 377 -8.53 -9.26 11.44
CA GLY A 377 -7.21 -8.64 11.30
C GLY A 377 -6.16 -9.20 12.27
N LEU A 378 -6.23 -10.52 12.55
CA LEU A 378 -5.42 -11.20 13.57
C LEU A 378 -5.54 -10.59 14.98
N TYR A 379 -6.68 -9.96 15.28
CA TYR A 379 -7.04 -9.40 16.59
C TYR A 379 -6.11 -8.29 17.11
N LEU A 380 -5.22 -7.76 16.27
CA LEU A 380 -4.28 -6.70 16.67
C LEU A 380 -4.99 -5.44 17.14
N ASN A 381 -6.11 -5.12 16.50
CA ASN A 381 -6.97 -4.01 16.91
C ASN A 381 -7.55 -4.20 18.30
N ALA A 382 -7.99 -5.42 18.64
CA ALA A 382 -8.52 -5.73 19.97
C ALA A 382 -7.42 -5.62 21.05
N VAL A 383 -6.19 -6.04 20.72
CA VAL A 383 -5.03 -5.86 21.60
C VAL A 383 -4.77 -4.38 21.83
N LEU A 384 -4.73 -3.58 20.76
CA LEU A 384 -4.51 -2.14 20.85
C LEU A 384 -5.64 -1.44 21.64
N ASP A 385 -6.90 -1.82 21.42
CA ASP A 385 -8.06 -1.30 22.16
C ASP A 385 -7.97 -1.58 23.66
N ARG A 386 -7.51 -2.78 24.03
CA ARG A 386 -7.28 -3.15 25.42
C ARG A 386 -6.17 -2.30 26.05
N LEU A 387 -5.09 -2.05 25.32
CA LEU A 387 -3.96 -1.23 25.79
C LEU A 387 -4.36 0.24 26.01
N ILE A 388 -5.19 0.80 25.14
CA ILE A 388 -5.66 2.20 25.27
C ILE A 388 -6.90 2.35 26.17
N GLY A 389 -7.38 1.27 26.78
CA GLY A 389 -8.53 1.29 27.69
C GLY A 389 -9.89 1.46 27.01
N GLY A 390 -9.99 1.23 25.69
CA GLY A 390 -11.20 1.42 24.89
C GLY A 390 -12.35 0.45 25.22
N LEU A 391 -12.08 -0.60 26.00
CA LEU A 391 -13.07 -1.58 26.48
C LEU A 391 -13.52 -1.35 27.93
N LYS A 392 -13.07 -0.28 28.60
CA LYS A 392 -13.57 0.06 29.93
C LYS A 392 -14.99 0.60 29.81
N THR A 393 -15.98 -0.20 30.23
CA THR A 393 -17.35 0.27 30.42
C THR A 393 -17.33 1.44 31.40
N VAL A 394 -17.84 2.61 30.98
CA VAL A 394 -18.14 3.70 31.90
C VAL A 394 -19.12 3.12 32.93
N LYS A 395 -18.70 3.04 34.20
CA LYS A 395 -19.65 2.76 35.27
C LYS A 395 -20.69 3.88 35.23
N SER A 396 -21.94 3.55 34.92
CA SER A 396 -23.05 4.46 35.15
C SER A 396 -23.13 4.69 36.66
N ASN A 397 -22.76 5.88 37.11
CA ASN A 397 -23.08 6.34 38.46
C ASN A 397 -24.49 6.89 38.48
#